data_AF-A0AAV2S4X7-F1
#
_entry.id   AF-A0AAV2S4X7-F1
#
_cell.length_a   1.000
_cell.length_b   1.000
_cell.length_c   1.000
_cell.angle_alpha   90.00
_cell.angle_beta   90.00
_cell.angle_gamma   90.00
#
_symmetry.space_group_name_H-M   'P 1'
#
loop_
_entity.id
_entity.type
_entity.pdbx_description
1 polymer ?
#
loop_
_entity_poly.entity_id
_entity_poly.type
_entity_poly.pdbx_seq_one_letter_code
_entity_poly.pdbx_strand_id
1 'polypeptide(L)'
;KLFKDKRLNWSDAKSHCESHGLILAEPSDAVALVMRNYLVENQGLNNDVWLGGKADGSKFVWQDGGKTLRNDSPLWHPNRSPGSQTEYTATKYCLMFMDDDYPGTSYIPSHCSSTEYPLCEAK
;
A
#
# COMPACT_ATOMS: atom_id res chain seq x y z
N LYS A 1 -5.04 4.91 10.67
CA LYS A 1 -4.13 5.87 11.33
C LYS A 1 -2.89 6.06 10.48
N LEU A 2 -2.64 7.28 10.01
CA LEU A 2 -1.43 7.63 9.27
C LEU A 2 -0.38 8.19 10.26
N PHE A 3 0.79 7.58 10.34
CA PHE A 3 1.90 8.08 11.16
C PHE A 3 2.86 8.90 10.28
N LYS A 4 3.00 10.20 10.56
CA LYS A 4 3.78 11.15 9.73
C LYS A 4 5.10 11.59 10.36
N ASP A 5 5.39 11.13 11.56
CA ASP A 5 6.58 11.48 12.33
C ASP A 5 7.83 10.73 11.85
N LYS A 6 7.66 9.59 11.16
CA LYS A 6 8.77 8.77 10.70
C LYS A 6 8.46 8.02 9.40
N ARG A 7 9.38 8.09 8.44
CA ARG A 7 9.40 7.22 7.26
C ARG A 7 10.19 5.96 7.56
N LEU A 8 9.65 4.82 7.14
CA LEU A 8 10.16 3.48 7.49
C LEU A 8 10.18 2.62 6.23
N ASN A 9 11.11 1.67 6.16
CA ASN A 9 10.99 0.59 5.19
C ASN A 9 9.75 -0.26 5.52
N TRP A 10 9.28 -1.06 4.57
CA TRP A 10 8.00 -1.77 4.75
C TRP A 10 7.99 -2.70 5.98
N SER A 11 9.11 -3.36 6.28
CA SER A 11 9.21 -4.27 7.43
C SER A 11 9.16 -3.52 8.76
N ASP A 12 9.85 -2.37 8.84
CA ASP A 12 9.83 -1.51 10.02
C ASP A 12 8.48 -0.82 10.19
N ALA A 13 7.84 -0.42 9.08
CA ALA A 13 6.49 0.11 9.02
C ALA A 13 5.47 -0.88 9.59
N LYS A 14 5.55 -2.16 9.20
CA LYS A 14 4.74 -3.24 9.76
C LYS A 14 4.94 -3.37 11.26
N SER A 15 6.20 -3.49 11.69
CA SER A 15 6.56 -3.60 13.11
C SER A 15 6.07 -2.39 13.93
N HIS A 16 6.06 -1.19 13.32
CA HIS A 16 5.58 0.02 13.96
C HIS A 16 4.06 0.04 14.13
N CYS A 17 3.28 -0.43 13.16
CA CYS A 17 1.84 -0.62 13.34
C CYS A 17 1.57 -1.65 14.46
N GLU A 18 2.28 -2.78 14.44
CA GLU A 18 2.10 -3.88 15.41
C GLU A 18 2.44 -3.47 16.84
N SER A 19 3.46 -2.62 17.04
CA SER A 19 3.80 -2.11 18.37
C SER A 19 2.72 -1.21 18.98
N HIS A 20 1.78 -0.72 18.17
CA HIS A 20 0.60 0.02 18.59
C HIS A 20 -0.68 -0.83 18.62
N GLY A 21 -0.57 -2.16 18.47
CA GLY A 21 -1.73 -3.06 18.39
C GLY A 21 -2.54 -2.92 17.10
N LEU A 22 -1.91 -2.43 16.02
CA LEU A 22 -2.50 -2.23 14.70
C LEU A 22 -1.81 -3.15 13.67
N ILE A 23 -2.33 -3.18 12.45
CA ILE A 23 -1.68 -3.78 11.27
C ILE A 23 -1.39 -2.70 10.23
N LEU A 24 -0.55 -2.98 9.24
CA LEU A 24 -0.52 -2.13 8.05
C LEU A 24 -1.86 -2.25 7.32
N ALA A 25 -2.38 -1.14 6.80
CA ALA A 25 -3.72 -1.10 6.27
C ALA A 25 -3.92 -2.01 5.05
N GLU A 26 -5.01 -2.76 5.06
CA GLU A 26 -5.46 -3.67 4.02
C GLU A 26 -6.87 -3.27 3.52
N PRO A 27 -7.02 -2.06 2.94
CA PRO A 27 -8.31 -1.55 2.55
C PRO A 27 -8.98 -2.48 1.55
N SER A 28 -10.27 -2.74 1.75
CA SER A 28 -11.06 -3.42 0.73
C SER A 28 -11.12 -2.61 -0.55
N ASP A 29 -11.24 -3.28 -1.70
CA ASP A 29 -11.29 -2.61 -2.99
C ASP A 29 -12.39 -1.53 -3.07
N ALA A 30 -13.52 -1.74 -2.38
CA ALA A 30 -14.63 -0.80 -2.34
C ALA A 30 -14.33 0.51 -1.60
N VAL A 31 -13.36 0.51 -0.67
CA VAL A 31 -13.03 1.67 0.16
C VAL A 31 -11.64 2.24 -0.12
N ALA A 32 -10.81 1.55 -0.89
CA ALA A 32 -9.43 1.96 -1.16
C ALA A 32 -9.33 3.39 -1.72
N LEU A 33 -10.14 3.72 -2.74
CA LEU A 33 -10.16 5.06 -3.33
C LEU A 33 -10.69 6.12 -2.36
N VAL A 34 -11.76 5.81 -1.62
CA VAL A 34 -12.35 6.73 -0.63
C VAL A 34 -11.35 7.00 0.48
N MET A 35 -10.66 5.97 0.97
CA MET A 35 -9.62 6.09 1.98
C MET A 35 -8.45 6.93 1.46
N ARG A 36 -7.96 6.67 0.24
CA ARG A 36 -6.89 7.46 -0.37
C ARG A 36 -7.27 8.93 -0.49
N ASN A 37 -8.46 9.24 -1.00
CA ASN A 37 -8.93 10.63 -1.13
C ASN A 37 -9.08 11.31 0.23
N TYR A 38 -9.60 10.59 1.22
CA TYR A 38 -9.66 11.10 2.59
C TYR A 38 -8.26 11.44 3.14
N LEU A 39 -7.25 10.61 2.89
CA LEU A 39 -5.88 10.88 3.32
C LEU A 39 -5.30 12.14 2.63
N VAL A 40 -5.52 12.31 1.33
CA VAL A 40 -5.06 13.49 0.59
C VAL A 40 -5.77 14.76 1.10
N GLU A 41 -7.11 14.75 1.10
CA GLU A 41 -7.91 15.94 1.40
C GLU A 41 -7.90 16.34 2.88
N ASN A 42 -7.93 15.37 3.79
CA ASN A 42 -8.16 15.62 5.22
C ASN A 42 -6.91 15.38 6.06
N GLN A 43 -5.98 14.55 5.58
CA GLN A 43 -4.71 14.32 6.25
C GLN A 43 -3.56 15.04 5.54
N GLY A 44 -3.80 15.80 4.46
CA GLY A 44 -2.72 16.51 3.76
C GLY A 44 -1.62 15.57 3.29
N LEU A 45 -2.01 14.36 2.85
CA LEU A 45 -1.08 13.41 2.30
C LEU A 45 -0.55 13.93 0.96
N ASN A 46 0.75 14.20 0.93
CA ASN A 46 1.51 14.68 -0.23
C ASN A 46 2.72 13.78 -0.50
N ASN A 47 2.64 12.51 -0.08
CA ASN A 47 3.65 11.49 -0.23
C ASN A 47 2.96 10.12 -0.31
N ASP A 48 3.67 9.15 -0.86
CA ASP A 48 3.20 7.76 -0.84
C ASP A 48 3.16 7.20 0.59
N VAL A 49 2.28 6.22 0.82
CA VAL A 49 2.15 5.54 2.12
C VAL A 49 2.16 4.03 1.97
N TRP A 50 2.79 3.35 2.91
CA TRP A 50 2.80 1.89 2.95
C TRP A 50 1.43 1.32 3.29
N LEU A 51 1.08 0.24 2.59
CA LEU A 51 -0.04 -0.66 2.87
C LEU A 51 0.45 -2.06 3.24
N GLY A 52 -0.44 -2.92 3.72
CA GLY A 52 -0.12 -4.29 4.17
C GLY A 52 0.18 -5.27 3.04
N GLY A 53 0.12 -4.85 1.78
CA GLY A 53 0.35 -5.71 0.62
C GLY A 53 1.84 -5.92 0.33
N LYS A 54 2.22 -7.17 0.05
CA LYS A 54 3.57 -7.54 -0.39
C LYS A 54 3.52 -8.56 -1.52
N ALA A 55 4.45 -8.46 -2.45
CA ALA A 55 4.57 -9.40 -3.55
C ALA A 55 5.17 -10.75 -3.10
N ASP A 56 4.64 -11.87 -3.61
CA ASP A 56 5.05 -13.24 -3.25
C ASP A 56 5.90 -13.96 -4.31
N GLY A 57 6.25 -13.27 -5.40
CA GLY A 57 6.87 -13.85 -6.61
C GLY A 57 5.90 -13.91 -7.79
N SER A 58 4.59 -13.94 -7.53
CA SER A 58 3.55 -14.13 -8.55
C SER A 58 2.44 -13.06 -8.52
N LYS A 59 2.14 -12.52 -7.34
CA LYS A 59 1.05 -11.57 -7.10
C LYS A 59 1.31 -10.80 -5.81
N PHE A 60 0.49 -9.79 -5.55
CA PHE A 60 0.44 -9.13 -4.25
C PHE A 60 -0.52 -9.86 -3.30
N VAL A 61 -0.10 -9.99 -2.05
CA VAL A 61 -0.88 -10.63 -0.99
C VAL A 61 -0.89 -9.72 0.24
N TRP A 62 -2.10 -9.47 0.76
CA TRP A 62 -2.34 -8.87 2.05
C TRP A 62 -1.74 -9.75 3.14
N GLN A 63 -0.78 -9.23 3.91
CA GLN A 63 0.06 -10.03 4.80
C GLN A 63 -0.64 -10.46 6.09
N ASP A 64 -1.63 -9.70 6.56
CA ASP A 64 -2.41 -10.04 7.75
C ASP A 64 -3.69 -10.81 7.39
N GLY A 65 -4.40 -10.41 6.35
CA GLY A 65 -5.63 -11.07 5.88
C GLY A 65 -5.41 -12.27 4.95
N GLY A 66 -4.22 -12.43 4.36
CA GLY A 66 -3.86 -13.50 3.43
C GLY A 66 -4.56 -13.44 2.06
N LYS A 67 -5.38 -12.42 1.82
CA LYS A 67 -6.13 -12.26 0.58
C LYS A 67 -5.20 -11.79 -0.55
N THR A 68 -5.40 -12.37 -1.73
CA THR A 68 -4.68 -11.97 -2.95
C THR A 68 -5.27 -10.68 -3.51
N LEU A 69 -4.42 -9.72 -3.85
CA LEU A 69 -4.79 -8.60 -4.71
C LEU A 69 -4.74 -9.08 -6.16
N ARG A 70 -5.81 -8.81 -6.90
CA ARG A 70 -5.88 -9.21 -8.31
C ARG A 70 -4.90 -8.39 -9.16
N ASN A 71 -4.11 -9.05 -10.00
CA ASN A 71 -3.15 -8.37 -10.89
C ASN A 71 -3.84 -7.47 -11.94
N ASP A 72 -5.13 -7.70 -12.22
CA ASP A 72 -5.98 -6.94 -13.14
C ASP A 72 -6.92 -5.94 -12.43
N SER A 73 -6.71 -5.67 -11.14
CA SER A 73 -7.53 -4.71 -10.38
C SER A 73 -7.48 -3.32 -11.03
N PRO A 74 -8.62 -2.61 -11.18
CA PRO A 74 -8.64 -1.24 -11.68
C PRO A 74 -7.97 -0.24 -10.73
N LEU A 75 -7.68 -0.65 -9.49
CA LEU A 75 -7.02 0.19 -8.49
C LEU A 75 -5.52 0.33 -8.76
N TRP A 76 -4.92 -0.54 -9.58
CA TRP A 76 -3.54 -0.38 -9.99
C TRP A 76 -3.38 0.82 -10.89
N HIS A 77 -2.31 1.58 -10.67
CA HIS A 77 -1.91 2.60 -11.62
C HIS A 77 -1.65 1.96 -13.02
N PRO A 78 -2.12 2.53 -14.14
CA PRO A 78 -2.27 1.81 -15.41
C PRO A 78 -0.98 1.25 -16.00
N ASN A 79 0.16 1.89 -15.69
CA ASN A 79 1.49 1.47 -16.16
C ASN A 79 2.38 0.90 -15.04
N ARG A 80 1.84 0.69 -13.83
CA ARG A 80 2.58 0.15 -12.68
C ARG A 80 1.91 -1.07 -12.08
N SER A 81 1.05 -1.75 -12.83
CA SER A 81 0.38 -2.96 -12.36
C SER A 81 1.27 -4.19 -12.57
N PRO A 82 1.14 -5.22 -11.71
CA PRO A 82 1.66 -6.56 -11.96
C PRO A 82 1.25 -7.16 -13.32
N GLY A 83 0.05 -6.82 -13.81
CA GLY A 83 -0.45 -7.27 -15.11
C GLY A 83 0.27 -6.63 -16.30
N SER A 84 0.74 -5.40 -16.15
CA SER A 84 1.51 -4.66 -17.18
C SER A 84 3.02 -4.92 -17.12
N GLN A 85 3.55 -5.25 -15.93
CA GLN A 85 4.98 -5.42 -15.70
C GLN A 85 5.21 -6.54 -14.67
N THR A 86 5.61 -7.72 -15.17
CA THR A 86 5.77 -8.92 -14.33
C THR A 86 6.88 -8.78 -13.29
N GLU A 87 7.83 -7.84 -13.44
CA GLU A 87 8.87 -7.62 -12.44
C GLU A 87 8.33 -7.16 -11.08
N TYR A 88 7.17 -6.49 -11.07
CA TYR A 88 6.55 -5.97 -9.84
C TYR A 88 5.98 -7.06 -8.94
N THR A 89 5.90 -8.31 -9.40
CA THR A 89 5.55 -9.44 -8.53
C THR A 89 6.74 -10.04 -7.81
N ALA A 90 7.98 -9.57 -8.06
CA ALA A 90 9.14 -10.04 -7.32
C ALA A 90 9.03 -9.70 -5.82
N THR A 91 9.51 -10.59 -4.95
CA THR A 91 9.36 -10.50 -3.48
C THR A 91 10.01 -9.27 -2.81
N LYS A 92 10.75 -8.49 -3.60
CA LYS A 92 11.34 -7.19 -3.22
C LYS A 92 10.36 -6.01 -3.32
N TYR A 93 9.15 -6.22 -3.84
CA TYR A 93 8.13 -5.18 -3.98
C TYR A 93 7.02 -5.27 -2.92
N CYS A 94 6.63 -4.10 -2.45
CA CYS A 94 5.63 -3.85 -1.43
C CYS A 94 4.62 -2.80 -1.93
N LEU A 95 3.41 -2.80 -1.39
CA LEU A 95 2.29 -2.02 -1.90
C LEU A 95 2.18 -0.66 -1.20
N MET A 96 1.92 0.40 -1.99
CA MET A 96 1.65 1.74 -1.47
C MET A 96 0.35 2.31 -2.03
N PHE A 97 -0.20 3.28 -1.30
CA PHE A 97 -1.03 4.29 -1.93
C PHE A 97 -0.18 5.39 -2.57
N MET A 98 -0.54 5.76 -3.79
CA MET A 98 0.09 6.86 -4.54
C MET A 98 -0.55 8.22 -4.18
N ASP A 99 0.28 9.25 -4.01
CA ASP A 99 -0.16 10.62 -3.75
C ASP A 99 -0.62 11.40 -4.99
N ASP A 100 -0.29 10.92 -6.20
CA ASP A 100 -0.66 11.54 -7.47
C ASP A 100 -2.12 11.31 -7.85
N ASP A 101 -2.73 12.32 -8.44
CA ASP A 101 -4.17 12.43 -8.71
C ASP A 101 -4.54 11.72 -10.02
N TYR A 102 -4.07 10.49 -10.20
CA TYR A 102 -4.50 9.66 -11.31
C TYR A 102 -5.90 9.09 -10.99
N PRO A 103 -6.98 9.60 -11.62
CA PRO A 103 -8.32 9.35 -11.14
C PRO A 103 -8.65 7.86 -11.18
N GLY A 104 -9.17 7.34 -10.07
CA GLY A 104 -9.64 5.95 -9.97
C GLY A 104 -8.55 4.91 -9.73
N THR A 105 -7.30 5.31 -9.55
CA THR A 105 -6.21 4.40 -9.16
C THR A 105 -5.59 4.83 -7.84
N SER A 106 -5.02 3.87 -7.13
CA SER A 106 -4.41 4.13 -5.82
C SER A 106 -3.21 3.24 -5.54
N TYR A 107 -3.11 2.06 -6.15
CA TYR A 107 -2.07 1.08 -5.88
C TYR A 107 -0.86 1.22 -6.79
N ILE A 108 0.31 1.27 -6.16
CA ILE A 108 1.60 1.15 -6.84
C ILE A 108 2.53 0.19 -6.10
N PRO A 109 3.35 -0.59 -6.82
CA PRO A 109 4.46 -1.33 -6.26
C PRO A 109 5.65 -0.41 -6.02
N SER A 110 6.33 -0.60 -4.90
CA SER A 110 7.62 0.06 -4.61
C SER A 110 8.55 -0.91 -3.92
N HIS A 111 9.86 -0.66 -4.01
CA HIS A 111 10.84 -1.53 -3.38
C HIS A 111 10.64 -1.52 -1.87
N CYS A 112 10.59 -2.68 -1.23
CA CYS A 112 10.30 -2.80 0.20
C CYS A 112 11.35 -2.10 1.10
N SER A 113 12.53 -1.78 0.56
CA SER A 113 13.59 -1.03 1.25
C SER A 113 13.44 0.49 1.16
N SER A 114 12.54 1.01 0.32
CA SER A 114 12.21 2.45 0.27
C SER A 114 11.59 2.89 1.60
N THR A 115 11.73 4.15 1.98
CA THR A 115 11.21 4.64 3.26
C THR A 115 9.99 5.54 3.06
N GLU A 116 8.84 5.10 3.56
CA GLU A 116 7.57 5.85 3.46
C GLU A 116 6.80 5.81 4.78
N TYR A 117 5.75 6.62 4.87
CA TYR A 117 4.89 6.69 6.06
C TYR A 117 3.99 5.45 6.17
N PRO A 118 3.86 4.84 7.36
CA PRO A 118 2.94 3.72 7.53
C PRO A 118 1.50 4.21 7.69
N LEU A 119 0.61 3.64 6.88
CA LEU A 119 -0.82 3.69 7.12
C LEU A 119 -1.22 2.42 7.87
N CYS A 120 -1.66 2.56 9.12
CA CYS A 120 -2.06 1.45 9.96
C CYS A 120 -3.59 1.38 10.15
N GLU A 121 -4.15 0.22 10.41
CA GLU A 121 -5.56 0.05 10.78
C GLU A 121 -5.73 -0.95 11.93
N ALA A 122 -6.91 -0.94 12.55
CA ALA A 122 -7.24 -1.96 13.53
C ALA A 122 -7.48 -3.30 12.82
N LYS A 123 -7.02 -4.39 13.43
CA LYS A 123 -7.21 -5.74 12.92
C LYS A 123 -8.68 -6.16 12.93
#